data_AF-A0A9X9XF98-F1
#
_entry.id   AF-A0A9X9XF98-F1
#
_cell.length_a   1.000
_cell.length_b   1.000
_cell.length_c   1.000
_cell.angle_alpha   90.00
_cell.angle_beta   90.00
_cell.angle_gamma   90.00
#
_symmetry.space_group_name_H-M   'P 1'
#
loop_
_entity.id
_entity.type
_entity.pdbx_description
1 polymer ?
#
loop_
_entity_poly.entity_id
_entity_poly.type
_entity_poly.pdbx_seq_one_letter_code
_entity_poly.pdbx_strand_id
1 'polypeptide(L)'
;MREPNLDLGVPTVHRSFPQHLVRRLWQIAATFQSEVLAPHDVVSWQVALLTQIHETPGKDRNWLASAIGIDATSAGQALAAFEARGLVARATNPRDRRCNAFTLTPAGEALRIEVVGLTSGVARRMLSPLTEVEGETLLRLLARLVDAHEVHARPGAGRRAPRRARKAAAPLPAGVAPEAGDRPSPPRSA
;
A
#
# COMPACT_ATOMS: atom_id res chain seq x y z
N MET A 1 12.88 -23.04 -20.05
CA MET A 1 12.59 -21.69 -19.57
C MET A 1 13.42 -20.70 -20.37
N ARG A 2 12.81 -19.62 -20.86
CA ARG A 2 13.55 -18.53 -21.52
C ARG A 2 14.05 -17.62 -20.40
N GLU A 3 15.36 -17.40 -20.32
CA GLU A 3 15.93 -16.39 -19.41
C GLU A 3 15.14 -15.08 -19.56
N PRO A 4 14.68 -14.47 -18.46
CA PRO A 4 13.93 -13.22 -18.55
C PRO A 4 14.83 -12.20 -19.24
N ASN A 5 14.34 -11.63 -20.33
CA ASN A 5 15.05 -10.56 -21.01
C ASN A 5 15.07 -9.34 -20.09
N LEU A 6 16.12 -9.23 -19.27
CA LEU A 6 16.37 -8.06 -18.44
C LEU A 6 16.69 -6.83 -19.30
N ASP A 7 16.89 -7.01 -20.62
CA ASP A 7 16.94 -5.94 -21.61
C ASP A 7 15.56 -5.34 -21.89
N LEU A 8 15.01 -4.69 -20.86
CA LEU A 8 13.78 -3.91 -20.94
C LEU A 8 13.99 -2.55 -21.64
N GLY A 9 15.08 -2.36 -22.40
CA GLY A 9 15.45 -1.07 -23.00
C GLY A 9 15.83 0.00 -21.96
N VAL A 10 16.23 -0.41 -20.75
CA VAL A 10 16.60 0.48 -19.64
C VAL A 10 18.06 0.24 -19.20
N PRO A 11 18.76 1.27 -18.66
CA PRO A 11 20.13 1.13 -18.17
C PRO A 11 20.32 -0.02 -17.19
N THR A 12 21.50 -0.62 -17.13
CA THR A 12 21.82 -1.80 -16.31
C THR A 12 21.52 -1.59 -14.81
N VAL A 13 21.66 -0.35 -14.32
CA VAL A 13 21.30 0.10 -12.96
C VAL A 13 19.79 -0.07 -12.65
N HIS A 14 18.93 -0.29 -13.63
CA HIS A 14 17.51 -0.55 -13.40
C HIS A 14 17.19 -2.05 -13.29
N ARG A 15 18.14 -2.92 -13.65
CA ARG A 15 18.01 -4.39 -13.65
C ARG A 15 18.50 -5.01 -12.35
N SER A 16 19.52 -4.41 -11.73
CA SER A 16 20.16 -4.92 -10.52
C SER A 16 19.63 -4.30 -9.21
N PHE A 17 18.72 -3.33 -9.31
CA PHE A 17 18.23 -2.59 -8.15
C PHE A 17 16.78 -2.97 -7.81
N PRO A 18 16.54 -3.59 -6.65
CA PRO A 18 15.23 -4.14 -6.29
C PRO A 18 14.14 -3.08 -6.28
N GLN A 19 14.44 -1.84 -5.87
CA GLN A 19 13.47 -0.75 -5.83
C GLN A 19 12.95 -0.36 -7.22
N HIS A 20 13.75 -0.51 -8.28
CA HIS A 20 13.28 -0.21 -9.63
C HIS A 20 12.30 -1.28 -10.12
N LEU A 21 12.65 -2.56 -9.94
CA LEU A 21 11.81 -3.68 -10.34
C LEU A 21 10.49 -3.69 -9.56
N VAL A 22 10.53 -3.47 -8.24
CA VAL A 22 9.34 -3.34 -7.40
C VAL A 22 8.45 -2.19 -7.89
N ARG A 23 9.03 -1.02 -8.17
CA ARG A 23 8.26 0.12 -8.69
C ARG A 23 7.61 -0.19 -10.04
N ARG A 24 8.33 -0.83 -10.98
CA ARG A 24 7.79 -1.21 -12.29
C ARG A 24 6.68 -2.25 -12.17
N LEU A 25 6.88 -3.27 -11.34
CA LEU A 25 5.88 -4.30 -11.07
C LEU A 25 4.63 -3.68 -10.45
N TRP A 26 4.79 -2.75 -9.50
CA TRP A 26 3.68 -1.99 -8.92
C TRP A 26 2.91 -1.17 -9.97
N GLN A 27 3.58 -0.50 -10.90
CA GLN A 27 2.91 0.25 -11.98
C GLN A 27 2.07 -0.67 -12.89
N ILE A 28 2.61 -1.83 -13.25
CA ILE A 28 1.91 -2.84 -14.05
C ILE A 28 0.70 -3.37 -13.26
N ALA A 29 0.89 -3.73 -11.98
CA ALA A 29 -0.17 -4.18 -11.10
C ALA A 29 -1.29 -3.15 -10.97
N ALA A 30 -0.95 -1.88 -10.77
CA ALA A 30 -1.89 -0.78 -10.68
C ALA A 30 -2.69 -0.60 -11.98
N THR A 31 -2.06 -0.81 -13.14
CA THR A 31 -2.73 -0.78 -14.44
C THR A 31 -3.78 -1.89 -14.54
N PHE A 32 -3.38 -3.14 -14.27
CA PHE A 32 -4.33 -4.27 -14.27
C PHE A 32 -5.48 -4.08 -13.29
N GLN A 33 -5.20 -3.59 -12.08
CA GLN A 33 -6.26 -3.28 -11.12
C GLN A 33 -7.18 -2.17 -11.64
N SER A 34 -6.65 -1.11 -12.24
CA SER A 34 -7.49 -0.03 -12.77
C SER A 34 -8.41 -0.52 -13.90
N GLU A 35 -7.92 -1.39 -14.78
CA GLU A 35 -8.71 -1.94 -15.89
C GLU A 35 -9.90 -2.77 -15.39
N VAL A 36 -9.67 -3.66 -14.42
CA VAL A 36 -10.75 -4.52 -13.90
C VAL A 36 -11.72 -3.78 -12.99
N LEU A 37 -11.29 -2.70 -12.34
CA LEU A 37 -12.12 -1.93 -11.42
C LEU A 37 -12.86 -0.76 -12.09
N ALA A 38 -12.39 -0.29 -13.26
CA ALA A 38 -13.02 0.82 -13.97
C ALA A 38 -14.53 0.64 -14.22
N PRO A 39 -15.04 -0.56 -14.61
CA PRO A 39 -16.48 -0.76 -14.78
C PRO A 39 -17.32 -0.57 -13.50
N HIS A 40 -16.68 -0.64 -12.34
CA HIS A 40 -17.33 -0.58 -11.02
C HIS A 40 -17.24 0.80 -10.37
N ASP A 41 -16.61 1.78 -11.05
CA ASP A 41 -16.37 3.13 -10.55
C ASP A 41 -15.70 3.11 -9.16
N VAL A 42 -14.71 2.23 -8.98
CA VAL A 42 -13.90 2.16 -7.75
C VAL A 42 -12.42 2.05 -8.10
N VAL A 43 -11.57 2.46 -7.16
CA VAL A 43 -10.12 2.28 -7.27
C VAL A 43 -9.60 1.31 -6.20
N SER A 44 -8.38 0.80 -6.40
CA SER A 44 -7.78 -0.25 -5.56
C SER A 44 -7.89 -0.01 -4.04
N TRP A 45 -7.52 1.18 -3.57
CA TRP A 45 -7.59 1.48 -2.13
C TRP A 45 -9.04 1.61 -1.61
N GLN A 46 -9.99 1.95 -2.48
CA GLN A 46 -11.42 1.99 -2.13
C GLN A 46 -12.00 0.58 -1.98
N VAL A 47 -11.47 -0.41 -2.71
CA VAL A 47 -11.77 -1.83 -2.46
C VAL A 47 -11.32 -2.23 -1.07
N ALA A 48 -10.10 -1.82 -0.67
CA ALA A 48 -9.62 -2.06 0.70
C ALA A 48 -10.50 -1.39 1.76
N LEU A 49 -11.01 -0.18 1.48
CA LEU A 49 -11.97 0.50 2.36
C LEU A 49 -13.29 -0.27 2.50
N LEU A 50 -13.88 -0.77 1.40
CA LEU A 50 -15.10 -1.59 1.45
C LEU A 50 -14.89 -2.88 2.26
N THR A 51 -13.76 -3.55 2.04
CA THR A 51 -13.37 -4.74 2.83
C THR A 51 -13.21 -4.40 4.31
N GLN A 52 -12.56 -3.28 4.64
CA GLN A 52 -12.38 -2.88 6.03
C GLN A 52 -13.71 -2.54 6.72
N ILE A 53 -14.65 -1.90 6.02
CA ILE A 53 -16.01 -1.62 6.56
C ILE A 53 -16.77 -2.93 6.82
N HIS A 54 -16.63 -3.92 5.93
CA HIS A 54 -17.25 -5.24 6.10
C HIS A 54 -16.70 -5.97 7.34
N GLU A 55 -15.39 -6.00 7.51
CA GLU A 55 -14.73 -6.71 8.62
C GLU A 55 -14.88 -5.99 9.95
N THR A 56 -15.04 -4.66 9.94
CA THR A 56 -15.15 -3.83 11.14
C THR A 56 -16.37 -2.89 11.08
N PRO A 57 -17.59 -3.45 11.07
CA PRO A 57 -18.80 -2.64 10.95
C PRO A 57 -18.95 -1.69 12.14
N GLY A 58 -19.41 -0.48 11.85
CA GLY A 58 -19.72 0.55 12.85
C GLY A 58 -18.52 1.39 13.30
N LYS A 59 -17.35 1.24 12.67
CA LYS A 59 -16.20 2.12 12.88
C LYS A 59 -16.40 3.48 12.20
N ASP A 60 -15.71 4.48 12.73
CA ASP A 60 -15.72 5.83 12.17
C ASP A 60 -14.69 6.04 11.07
N ARG A 61 -14.84 7.15 10.34
CA ARG A 61 -13.96 7.55 9.23
C ARG A 61 -12.49 7.61 9.64
N ASN A 62 -12.17 8.18 10.81
CA ASN A 62 -10.78 8.40 11.19
C ASN A 62 -10.11 7.07 11.50
N TRP A 63 -10.83 6.17 12.17
CA TRP A 63 -10.38 4.80 12.40
C TRP A 63 -10.16 4.06 11.08
N LEU A 64 -11.15 4.08 10.18
CA LEU A 64 -11.07 3.42 8.87
C LEU A 64 -9.89 3.94 8.03
N ALA A 65 -9.68 5.25 7.99
CA ALA A 65 -8.57 5.88 7.27
C ALA A 65 -7.21 5.41 7.80
N SER A 66 -7.06 5.38 9.13
CA SER A 66 -5.85 4.90 9.80
C SER A 66 -5.60 3.42 9.51
N ALA A 67 -6.64 2.59 9.52
CA ALA A 67 -6.53 1.15 9.33
C ALA A 67 -6.04 0.76 7.93
N ILE A 68 -6.35 1.56 6.90
CA ILE A 68 -5.92 1.30 5.51
C ILE A 68 -4.79 2.23 5.05
N GLY A 69 -4.23 3.05 5.95
CA GLY A 69 -3.07 3.90 5.67
C GLY A 69 -3.33 5.05 4.69
N ILE A 70 -4.55 5.61 4.68
CA ILE A 70 -4.90 6.79 3.87
C ILE A 70 -5.21 8.00 4.77
N ASP A 71 -5.26 9.19 4.18
CA ASP A 71 -5.68 10.37 4.91
C ASP A 71 -7.21 10.41 5.11
N ALA A 72 -7.65 11.02 6.21
CA ALA A 72 -9.06 11.09 6.58
C ALA A 72 -9.92 11.90 5.60
N THR A 73 -9.32 12.80 4.80
CA THR A 73 -10.06 13.59 3.80
C THR A 73 -10.45 12.71 2.64
N SER A 74 -9.48 11.97 2.07
CA SER A 74 -9.71 10.99 1.01
C SER A 74 -10.72 9.92 1.46
N ALA A 75 -10.56 9.39 2.68
CA ALA A 75 -11.52 8.45 3.26
C ALA A 75 -12.94 9.04 3.32
N GLY A 76 -13.08 10.28 3.79
CA GLY A 76 -14.37 10.97 3.87
C GLY A 76 -15.03 11.19 2.52
N GLN A 77 -14.25 11.56 1.49
CA GLN A 77 -14.76 11.72 0.12
C GLN A 77 -15.26 10.39 -0.45
N ALA A 78 -14.52 9.30 -0.26
CA ALA A 78 -14.95 7.98 -0.71
C ALA A 78 -16.20 7.50 0.03
N LEU A 79 -16.27 7.66 1.36
CA LEU A 79 -17.45 7.30 2.15
C LEU A 79 -18.69 8.08 1.70
N ALA A 80 -18.56 9.38 1.45
CA ALA A 80 -19.67 10.19 0.93
C ALA A 80 -20.12 9.74 -0.47
N ALA A 81 -19.19 9.39 -1.36
CA ALA A 81 -19.51 8.86 -2.67
C ALA A 81 -20.21 7.48 -2.58
N PHE A 82 -19.77 6.63 -1.66
CA PHE A 82 -20.40 5.33 -1.39
C PHE A 82 -21.79 5.46 -0.79
N GLU A 83 -22.00 6.40 0.13
CA GLU A 83 -23.34 6.74 0.66
C GLU A 83 -24.25 7.22 -0.47
N ALA A 84 -23.79 8.13 -1.33
CA ALA A 84 -24.56 8.65 -2.47
C ALA A 84 -24.96 7.55 -3.47
N ARG A 85 -24.13 6.50 -3.59
CA ARG A 85 -24.40 5.31 -4.41
C ARG A 85 -25.20 4.23 -3.67
N GLY A 86 -25.58 4.45 -2.41
CA GLY A 86 -26.31 3.48 -1.59
C GLY A 86 -25.51 2.25 -1.21
N LEU A 87 -24.18 2.30 -1.26
CA LEU A 87 -23.27 1.19 -0.95
C LEU A 87 -22.92 1.13 0.54
N VAL A 88 -22.90 2.29 1.19
CA VAL A 88 -22.58 2.43 2.62
C VAL A 88 -23.72 3.15 3.31
N ALA A 89 -24.07 2.67 4.49
CA ALA A 89 -24.97 3.36 5.41
C ALA A 89 -24.17 4.00 6.54
N ARG A 90 -24.61 5.20 6.94
CA ARG A 90 -24.05 5.94 8.05
C ARG A 90 -25.07 6.06 9.17
N ALA A 91 -24.68 5.61 10.36
CA ALA A 91 -25.46 5.76 11.57
C ALA A 91 -24.76 6.73 12.53
N THR A 92 -25.54 7.58 13.20
CA THR A 92 -25.03 8.35 14.34
C THR A 92 -24.84 7.40 15.51
N ASN A 93 -23.63 7.36 16.09
CA ASN A 93 -23.40 6.51 17.25
C ASN A 93 -24.24 7.04 18.44
N PRO A 94 -25.11 6.21 19.05
CA PRO A 94 -25.98 6.66 20.14
C PRO A 94 -25.20 7.03 21.42
N ARG A 95 -23.97 6.55 21.59
CA ARG A 95 -23.10 6.88 22.74
C ARG A 95 -22.24 8.12 22.51
N ASP A 96 -21.98 8.46 21.26
CA ASP A 96 -21.24 9.66 20.88
C ASP A 96 -21.75 10.21 19.54
N ARG A 97 -22.64 11.21 19.60
CA ARG A 97 -23.25 11.84 18.43
C ARG A 97 -22.24 12.51 17.49
N ARG A 98 -20.98 12.69 17.92
CA ARG A 98 -19.91 13.26 17.09
C ARG A 98 -19.23 12.19 16.23
N CYS A 99 -19.39 10.91 16.56
CA CYS A 99 -18.80 9.79 15.83
C CYS A 99 -19.85 9.14 14.92
N ASN A 100 -19.56 9.13 13.63
CA ASN A 100 -20.39 8.49 12.62
C ASN A 100 -19.88 7.07 12.40
N ALA A 101 -20.78 6.09 12.50
CA ALA A 101 -20.51 4.68 12.32
C ALA A 101 -20.91 4.25 10.91
N PHE A 102 -20.03 3.56 10.19
CA PHE A 102 -20.27 3.13 8.81
C PHE A 102 -20.46 1.62 8.70
N THR A 103 -21.42 1.18 7.89
CA THR A 103 -21.67 -0.23 7.58
C THR A 103 -21.98 -0.39 6.09
N LEU A 104 -21.68 -1.55 5.50
CA LEU A 104 -22.11 -1.83 4.13
C LEU A 104 -23.62 -2.06 4.07
N THR A 105 -24.22 -1.64 2.96
CA THR A 105 -25.57 -2.08 2.57
C THR A 105 -25.48 -3.41 1.82
N PRO A 106 -26.61 -4.09 1.53
CA PRO A 106 -26.59 -5.27 0.67
C PRO A 106 -25.98 -5.00 -0.72
N ALA A 107 -26.20 -3.81 -1.28
CA ALA A 107 -25.60 -3.40 -2.55
C ALA A 107 -24.08 -3.19 -2.42
N GLY A 108 -23.63 -2.58 -1.31
CA GLY A 108 -22.21 -2.44 -1.00
C GLY A 108 -21.50 -3.77 -0.82
N GLU A 109 -22.17 -4.73 -0.17
CA GLU A 109 -21.64 -6.08 0.03
C GLU A 109 -21.52 -6.85 -1.30
N ALA A 110 -22.54 -6.77 -2.15
CA ALA A 110 -22.51 -7.38 -3.48
C ALA A 110 -21.35 -6.81 -4.33
N LEU A 111 -21.21 -5.48 -4.34
CA LEU A 111 -20.10 -4.82 -5.03
C LEU A 111 -18.75 -5.28 -4.47
N ARG A 112 -18.59 -5.31 -3.14
CA ARG A 112 -17.36 -5.75 -2.46
C ARG A 112 -16.95 -7.16 -2.91
N ILE A 113 -17.89 -8.10 -2.89
CA ILE A 113 -17.64 -9.49 -3.32
C ILE A 113 -17.12 -9.53 -4.76
N GLU A 114 -17.77 -8.79 -5.65
CA GLU A 114 -17.41 -8.73 -7.07
C GLU A 114 -16.00 -8.15 -7.27
N VAL A 115 -15.73 -6.95 -6.73
CA VAL A 115 -14.44 -6.27 -6.93
C VAL A 115 -13.29 -7.00 -6.22
N VAL A 116 -13.53 -7.65 -5.08
CA VAL A 116 -12.53 -8.50 -4.42
C VAL A 116 -12.20 -9.71 -5.31
N GLY A 117 -13.22 -10.37 -5.88
CA GLY A 117 -13.01 -11.48 -6.82
C GLY A 117 -12.18 -11.08 -8.04
N LEU A 118 -12.44 -9.90 -8.61
CA LEU A 118 -11.67 -9.34 -9.73
C LEU A 118 -10.21 -9.07 -9.34
N THR A 119 -9.96 -8.51 -8.15
CA THR A 119 -8.59 -8.27 -7.68
C THR A 119 -7.80 -9.58 -7.47
N SER A 120 -8.45 -10.67 -7.02
CA SER A 120 -7.81 -11.99 -6.96
C SER A 120 -7.43 -12.52 -8.35
N GLY A 121 -8.24 -12.22 -9.37
CA GLY A 121 -7.92 -12.51 -10.78
C GLY A 121 -6.67 -11.77 -11.27
N VAL A 122 -6.48 -10.51 -10.85
CA VAL A 122 -5.28 -9.73 -11.18
C VAL A 122 -4.02 -10.37 -10.59
N ALA A 123 -4.07 -10.84 -9.34
CA ALA A 123 -2.94 -11.53 -8.72
C ALA A 123 -2.52 -12.77 -9.52
N ARG A 124 -3.49 -13.61 -9.94
CA ARG A 124 -3.21 -14.75 -10.81
C ARG A 124 -2.60 -14.34 -12.16
N ARG A 125 -3.13 -13.29 -12.79
CA ARG A 125 -2.59 -12.78 -14.06
C ARG A 125 -1.14 -12.31 -13.90
N MET A 126 -0.82 -11.61 -12.82
CA MET A 126 0.54 -11.15 -12.54
C MET A 126 1.54 -12.30 -12.36
N LEU A 127 1.11 -13.38 -11.70
CA LEU A 127 1.96 -14.54 -11.44
C LEU A 127 1.98 -15.55 -12.60
N SER A 128 1.09 -15.41 -13.60
CA SER A 128 0.99 -16.35 -14.73
C SER A 128 2.27 -16.63 -15.53
N PRO A 129 3.28 -15.74 -15.61
CA PRO A 129 4.55 -16.06 -16.25
C PRO A 129 5.45 -16.99 -15.42
N LEU A 130 5.13 -17.23 -14.14
CA LEU A 130 5.89 -18.04 -13.20
C LEU A 130 5.24 -19.42 -13.04
N THR A 131 6.06 -20.42 -12.72
CA THR A 131 5.55 -21.68 -12.16
C THR A 131 4.94 -21.44 -10.78
N GLU A 132 4.11 -22.39 -10.30
CA GLU A 132 3.49 -22.31 -8.98
C GLU A 132 4.54 -22.15 -7.85
N VAL A 133 5.61 -22.95 -7.91
CA VAL A 133 6.73 -22.89 -6.96
C VAL A 133 7.46 -21.55 -6.99
N GLU A 134 7.70 -20.99 -8.18
CA GLU A 134 8.31 -19.66 -8.34
C GLU A 134 7.40 -18.56 -7.80
N GLY A 135 6.09 -18.64 -8.06
CA GLY A 135 5.09 -17.71 -7.54
C GLY A 135 5.02 -17.71 -6.02
N GLU A 136 4.92 -18.90 -5.40
CA GLU A 136 4.97 -19.04 -3.94
C GLU A 136 6.28 -18.52 -3.35
N THR A 137 7.40 -18.80 -4.00
CA THR A 137 8.71 -18.32 -3.57
C THR A 137 8.78 -16.81 -3.62
N LEU A 138 8.31 -16.18 -4.71
CA LEU A 138 8.26 -14.72 -4.83
C LEU A 138 7.42 -14.10 -3.70
N LEU A 139 6.21 -14.62 -3.46
CA LEU A 139 5.33 -14.11 -2.40
C LEU A 139 5.99 -14.21 -1.02
N ARG A 140 6.62 -15.35 -0.71
CA ARG A 140 7.35 -15.57 0.54
C ARG A 140 8.50 -14.58 0.73
N LEU A 141 9.28 -14.33 -0.34
CA LEU A 141 10.41 -13.40 -0.30
C LEU A 141 9.93 -11.95 -0.13
N LEU A 142 8.86 -11.55 -0.83
CA LEU A 142 8.26 -10.23 -0.67
C LEU A 142 7.72 -10.03 0.75
N ALA A 143 6.99 -11.00 1.30
CA ALA A 143 6.49 -10.95 2.67
C ALA A 143 7.63 -10.75 3.68
N ARG A 144 8.70 -11.55 3.56
CA ARG A 144 9.89 -11.41 4.42
C ARG A 144 10.52 -10.02 4.36
N LEU A 145 10.57 -9.39 3.18
CA LEU A 145 11.09 -8.04 3.01
C LEU A 145 10.17 -6.98 3.62
N VAL A 146 8.85 -7.14 3.48
CA VAL A 146 7.85 -6.26 4.10
C VAL A 146 7.96 -6.34 5.62
N ASP A 147 7.89 -7.55 6.19
CA ASP A 147 7.95 -7.77 7.63
C ASP A 147 9.22 -7.19 8.27
N ALA A 148 10.37 -7.36 7.61
CA ALA A 148 11.65 -6.84 8.10
C ALA A 148 11.73 -5.29 8.10
N HIS A 149 10.89 -4.61 7.32
CA HIS A 149 10.95 -3.17 7.09
C HIS A 149 9.63 -2.44 7.38
N GLU A 150 8.64 -3.09 7.98
CA GLU A 150 7.29 -2.56 8.24
C GLU A 150 7.32 -1.24 9.03
N VAL A 151 8.30 -1.07 9.93
CA VAL A 151 8.52 0.18 10.69
C VAL A 151 8.76 1.42 9.80
N HIS A 152 9.12 1.21 8.54
CA HIS A 152 9.34 2.28 7.56
C HIS A 152 8.12 2.56 6.68
N ALA A 153 7.06 1.76 6.76
CA ALA A 153 5.82 2.00 6.04
C ALA A 153 5.20 3.32 6.52
N ARG A 154 4.96 4.24 5.57
CA ARG A 154 4.31 5.53 5.85
C ARG A 154 3.19 5.77 4.83
N PRO A 155 2.02 6.23 5.27
CA PRO A 155 0.97 6.71 4.38
C PRO A 155 1.53 7.68 3.32
N GLY A 156 1.08 7.53 2.08
CA GLY A 156 1.48 8.43 0.98
C GLY A 156 2.81 8.14 0.30
N ALA A 157 3.35 6.92 0.44
CA ALA A 157 4.52 6.42 -0.31
C ALA A 157 5.80 7.28 -0.12
N GLY A 158 6.06 7.73 1.10
CA GLY A 158 7.26 8.50 1.41
C GLY A 158 7.24 9.96 0.92
N ARG A 159 6.09 10.46 0.45
CA ARG A 159 5.91 11.91 0.20
C ARG A 159 6.17 12.67 1.51
N ARG A 160 7.26 13.44 1.56
CA ARG A 160 7.50 14.39 2.66
C ARG A 160 6.32 15.36 2.72
N ALA A 161 5.79 15.60 3.92
CA ALA A 161 4.83 16.65 4.15
C ALA A 161 5.34 17.98 3.53
N PRO A 162 4.47 18.78 2.87
CA PRO A 162 4.89 20.03 2.25
C PRO A 162 5.60 20.94 3.27
N ARG A 163 6.68 21.59 2.84
CA ARG A 163 7.60 22.42 3.68
C ARG A 163 6.91 23.41 4.62
N ARG A 164 5.67 23.82 4.37
CA ARG A 164 4.89 24.72 5.24
C ARG A 164 4.67 24.16 6.66
N ALA A 165 4.56 22.83 6.83
CA ALA A 165 4.42 22.21 8.15
C ALA A 165 5.72 22.18 8.97
N ARG A 166 6.88 22.46 8.35
CA ARG A 166 8.21 22.31 8.95
C ARG A 166 8.68 23.53 9.75
N LYS A 167 7.94 24.64 9.73
CA LYS A 167 8.30 25.87 10.46
C LYS A 167 8.07 25.80 11.98
N ALA A 168 7.46 24.73 12.49
CA ALA A 168 7.10 24.60 13.91
C ALA A 168 7.94 23.60 14.72
N ALA A 169 8.93 22.91 14.12
CA ALA A 169 9.78 21.96 14.84
C ALA A 169 11.21 22.49 14.93
N ALA A 170 11.69 22.72 16.16
CA ALA A 170 13.06 23.12 16.45
C ALA A 170 14.05 22.07 15.90
N PRO A 171 15.23 22.49 15.41
CA PRO A 171 16.22 21.56 14.88
C PRO A 171 16.78 20.66 15.98
N LEU A 172 17.06 19.40 15.62
CA LEU A 172 17.79 18.45 16.46
C LEU A 172 19.20 18.99 16.78
N PRO A 173 19.75 18.73 17.98
CA PRO A 173 21.09 19.18 18.34
C PRO A 173 22.14 18.53 17.44
N ALA A 174 23.06 19.35 16.93
CA ALA A 174 24.20 18.90 16.15
C ALA A 174 25.24 18.26 17.09
N GLY A 175 25.64 17.03 16.79
CA GLY A 175 26.85 16.44 17.36
C GLY A 175 26.74 14.97 17.74
N VAL A 176 26.86 14.09 16.75
CA VAL A 176 27.57 12.81 16.93
C VAL A 176 28.44 12.62 15.69
N ALA A 177 29.74 12.89 15.83
CA ALA A 177 30.72 12.53 14.82
C ALA A 177 30.84 10.99 14.76
N PRO A 178 31.06 10.38 13.58
CA PRO A 178 31.29 8.95 13.51
C PRO A 178 32.65 8.61 14.13
N GLU A 179 32.66 7.67 15.07
CA GLU A 179 33.89 7.08 15.61
C GLU A 179 34.75 6.53 14.48
N ALA A 180 36.05 6.86 14.53
CA ALA A 180 37.05 6.39 13.59
C ALA A 180 37.19 4.87 13.70
N GLY A 181 37.00 4.19 12.57
CA GLY A 181 37.19 2.76 12.44
C GLY A 181 38.62 2.34 12.78
N ASP A 182 38.70 1.22 13.50
CA ASP A 182 39.91 0.46 13.76
C ASP A 182 40.56 0.06 12.44
N ARG A 183 41.80 0.50 12.20
CA ARG A 183 42.58 0.12 11.01
C ARG A 183 43.38 -1.14 11.34
N PRO A 184 43.33 -2.21 10.54
CA PRO A 184 44.23 -3.33 10.75
C PRO A 184 45.67 -2.91 10.44
N SER A 185 46.58 -3.26 11.36
CA SER A 185 48.02 -3.03 11.24
C SER A 185 48.63 -3.89 10.11
N PRO A 186 49.65 -3.40 9.37
CA PRO A 186 50.30 -4.19 8.33
C PRO A 186 51.21 -5.28 8.93
N PRO A 187 51.45 -6.39 8.21
CA PRO A 187 52.31 -7.47 8.68
C PRO A 187 53.78 -7.03 8.72
N ARG A 188 54.48 -7.35 9.82
CA ARG A 188 55.94 -7.22 9.93
C ARG A 188 56.61 -8.36 9.15
N SER A 189 57.60 -8.01 8.35
CA SER A 189 58.46 -8.92 7.60
C SER A 189 59.51 -9.57 8.50
N ALA A 190 59.61 -10.90 8.45
CA ALA A 190 60.81 -11.71 8.68
C ALA A 190 60.57 -13.10 8.08
#